data_AF-A0A356J2F3-F1
#
_entry.id   AF-A0A356J2F3-F1
#
_cell.length_a   1.000
_cell.length_b   1.000
_cell.length_c   1.000
_cell.angle_alpha   90.00
_cell.angle_beta   90.00
_cell.angle_gamma   90.00
#
_symmetry.space_group_name_H-M   'P 1'
#
loop_
_entity.id
_entity.type
_entity.pdbx_description
1 polymer ?
#
loop_
_entity_poly.entity_id
_entity_poly.type
_entity_poly.pdbx_seq_one_letter_code
_entity_poly.pdbx_strand_id
1 'polypeptide(L)'
;MKRVDYKWTMLALVSAAYFLAQGTRNVYGAVLPAIGADLNLSPAARGAVATAFFATFGLMVPLAGFFADFFRRKWTIVVGMAVFSAAVLATGFA
;
A
#
# COMPACT_ATOMS: atom_id res chain seq x y z
N MET A 1 2.84 -29.40 20.93
CA MET A 1 2.83 -28.36 19.87
C MET A 1 4.19 -28.33 19.19
N LYS A 2 4.31 -28.73 17.92
CA LYS A 2 5.56 -28.58 17.16
C LYS A 2 5.84 -27.07 17.03
N ARG A 3 7.03 -26.62 17.45
CA ARG A 3 7.46 -25.24 17.19
C ARG A 3 7.48 -25.05 15.69
N VAL A 4 6.59 -24.20 15.18
CA VAL A 4 6.62 -23.78 13.77
C VAL A 4 7.99 -23.16 13.54
N ASP A 5 8.69 -23.59 12.48
CA ASP A 5 10.00 -23.01 12.15
C ASP A 5 9.86 -21.49 12.01
N TYR A 6 10.82 -20.76 12.59
CA TYR A 6 10.89 -19.31 12.49
C TYR A 6 10.85 -18.85 11.02
N LYS A 7 11.47 -19.62 10.12
CA LYS A 7 11.49 -19.34 8.67
C LYS A 7 10.09 -19.34 8.06
N TRP A 8 9.27 -20.35 8.39
CA TRP A 8 7.90 -20.47 7.88
C TRP A 8 6.97 -19.41 8.48
N THR A 9 7.18 -19.07 9.75
CA THR A 9 6.42 -17.98 10.41
C THR A 9 6.73 -16.63 9.76
N MET A 10 8.00 -16.33 9.51
CA MET A 10 8.40 -15.10 8.81
C MET A 10 7.86 -15.05 7.38
N LEU A 11 7.93 -16.17 6.64
CA LEU A 11 7.38 -16.23 5.29
C LEU A 11 5.88 -15.95 5.28
N ALA A 12 5.12 -16.55 6.20
CA ALA A 12 3.68 -16.32 6.31
C ALA A 12 3.36 -14.85 6.62
N LEU A 13 4.10 -14.24 7.56
CA LEU A 13 3.92 -12.84 7.93
C LEU A 13 4.21 -11.87 6.77
N VAL A 14 5.35 -12.04 6.09
CA VAL A 14 5.71 -11.17 4.96
C VAL A 14 4.79 -11.40 3.77
N SER A 15 4.35 -12.64 3.54
CA SER A 15 3.37 -12.95 2.49
C SER A 15 2.02 -12.30 2.77
N ALA A 16 1.53 -12.37 4.01
CA ALA A 16 0.28 -11.72 4.41
C ALA A 16 0.38 -10.19 4.28
N ALA A 17 1.49 -9.61 4.74
CA ALA A 17 1.80 -8.21 4.57
C ALA A 17 1.76 -7.77 3.09
N TYR A 18 2.46 -8.51 2.22
CA TYR A 18 2.48 -8.24 0.79
C TYR A 18 1.10 -8.39 0.15
N PHE A 19 0.37 -9.45 0.51
CA PHE A 19 -0.98 -9.69 0.02
C PHE A 19 -1.93 -8.53 0.36
N LEU A 20 -1.90 -8.05 1.61
CA LEU A 20 -2.73 -6.91 2.02
C LEU A 20 -2.35 -5.63 1.25
N ALA A 21 -1.05 -5.34 1.15
CA ALA A 21 -0.56 -4.16 0.44
C ALA A 21 -0.95 -4.15 -1.05
N GLN A 22 -0.83 -5.31 -1.71
CA GLN A 22 -1.21 -5.45 -3.13
C GLN A 22 -2.73 -5.51 -3.33
N GLY A 23 -3.45 -6.17 -2.41
CA GLY A 23 -4.90 -6.25 -2.44
C GLY A 23 -5.54 -4.87 -2.44
N THR A 24 -5.15 -4.00 -1.51
CA THR A 24 -5.67 -2.62 -1.45
C THR A 24 -5.39 -1.85 -2.74
N ARG A 25 -4.20 -2.00 -3.33
CA ARG A 25 -3.85 -1.33 -4.58
C ARG A 25 -4.70 -1.81 -5.77
N ASN A 26 -4.95 -3.10 -5.84
CA ASN A 26 -5.74 -3.68 -6.93
C ASN A 26 -7.22 -3.31 -6.83
N VAL A 27 -7.74 -3.13 -5.61
CA VAL A 27 -9.12 -2.69 -5.38
C VAL A 27 -9.35 -1.25 -5.83
N TYR A 28 -8.34 -0.37 -5.76
CA TYR A 28 -8.45 1.06 -6.10
C TYR A 28 -9.15 1.32 -7.44
N GLY A 29 -8.74 0.63 -8.51
CA GLY A 29 -9.33 0.83 -9.84
C GLY A 29 -10.83 0.48 -9.91
N ALA A 30 -11.28 -0.49 -9.11
CA ALA A 30 -12.68 -0.90 -9.06
C ALA A 30 -13.55 0.06 -8.24
N VAL A 31 -13.01 0.67 -7.18
CA VAL A 31 -13.77 1.55 -6.28
C VAL A 31 -13.75 3.02 -6.70
N LEU A 32 -12.75 3.47 -7.47
CA LEU A 32 -12.62 4.87 -7.90
C LEU A 32 -13.87 5.43 -8.62
N PRO A 33 -14.59 4.69 -9.48
CA PRO A 33 -15.82 5.18 -10.07
C PRO A 33 -16.94 5.42 -9.03
N ALA A 34 -17.05 4.57 -8.02
CA ALA A 34 -18.05 4.70 -6.96
C ALA A 34 -17.74 5.91 -6.05
N ILE A 35 -16.50 6.00 -5.57
CA ILE A 35 -16.02 7.15 -4.78
C ILE A 35 -16.18 8.46 -5.57
N GLY A 36 -15.87 8.43 -6.86
CA GLY A 36 -16.03 9.60 -7.72
C GLY A 36 -17.48 9.99 -7.97
N ALA A 37 -18.43 9.05 -7.91
CA ALA A 37 -19.85 9.37 -7.96
C ALA A 37 -20.31 10.05 -6.66
N ASP A 38 -19.90 9.50 -5.51
CA ASP A 38 -20.25 10.05 -4.19
C ASP A 38 -19.69 11.46 -3.98
N LEU A 39 -18.49 11.73 -4.51
CA LEU A 39 -17.84 13.04 -4.48
C LEU A 39 -18.22 13.98 -5.65
N ASN A 40 -19.15 13.59 -6.52
CA ASN A 40 -19.56 14.33 -7.72
C ASN A 40 -18.40 14.74 -8.65
N LEU A 41 -17.39 13.87 -8.80
CA LEU A 41 -16.21 14.11 -9.62
C LEU A 41 -16.48 13.87 -11.11
N SER A 42 -16.05 14.83 -11.94
CA SER A 42 -16.03 14.67 -13.39
C SER A 42 -15.11 13.50 -13.81
N PRO A 43 -15.33 12.88 -14.99
CA PRO A 43 -14.44 11.83 -15.49
C PRO A 43 -12.98 12.27 -15.60
N ALA A 44 -12.73 13.53 -15.98
CA ALA A 44 -11.40 14.11 -16.06
C ALA A 44 -10.74 14.23 -14.68
N ALA A 45 -11.50 14.65 -13.66
CA ALA A 45 -10.99 14.75 -12.28
C ALA A 45 -10.61 13.36 -11.72
N ARG A 46 -11.44 12.33 -11.97
CA ARG A 46 -11.11 10.94 -11.60
C ARG A 46 -9.81 10.45 -12.23
N GLY A 47 -9.63 10.73 -13.52
CA GLY A 47 -8.39 10.42 -14.24
C GLY A 47 -7.19 11.13 -13.62
N ALA A 48 -7.31 12.43 -13.31
CA ALA A 48 -6.25 13.21 -12.70
C ALA A 48 -5.83 12.66 -11.32
N VAL A 49 -6.78 12.25 -10.47
CA VAL A 49 -6.49 11.64 -9.17
C VAL A 49 -5.74 10.31 -9.34
N ALA A 50 -6.18 9.45 -10.25
CA ALA A 50 -5.48 8.19 -10.55
C ALA A 50 -4.05 8.44 -11.06
N THR A 51 -3.87 9.39 -11.98
CA THR A 51 -2.54 9.75 -12.49
C THR A 51 -1.64 10.28 -11.38
N ALA A 52 -2.13 11.19 -10.53
CA ALA A 52 -1.37 11.72 -9.40
C ALA A 52 -0.93 10.58 -8.46
N PHE A 53 -1.82 9.65 -8.13
CA PHE A 53 -1.51 8.49 -7.31
C PHE A 53 -0.38 7.63 -7.91
N PHE A 54 -0.50 7.22 -9.18
CA PHE A 54 0.51 6.37 -9.82
C PHE A 54 1.83 7.10 -10.07
N ALA A 55 1.79 8.39 -10.39
CA ALA A 55 2.98 9.21 -10.59
C ALA A 55 3.76 9.37 -9.27
N THR A 56 3.08 9.74 -8.18
CA THR A 56 3.71 9.82 -6.85
C THR A 56 4.25 8.46 -6.42
N PHE A 57 3.49 7.38 -6.64
CA PHE A 57 3.96 6.04 -6.34
C PHE A 57 5.23 5.68 -7.14
N GLY A 58 5.24 5.92 -8.46
CA GLY A 58 6.38 5.65 -9.32
C GLY A 58 7.65 6.40 -8.93
N LEU A 59 7.51 7.66 -8.47
CA LEU A 59 8.63 8.46 -7.96
C LEU A 59 9.12 7.98 -6.59
N MET A 60 8.21 7.52 -5.72
CA MET A 60 8.57 7.08 -4.37
C MET A 60 9.18 5.68 -4.33
N VAL A 61 8.87 4.78 -5.28
CA VAL A 61 9.44 3.42 -5.34
C VAL A 61 10.98 3.40 -5.34
N PRO A 62 11.69 4.11 -6.24
CA PRO A 62 13.15 4.09 -6.25
C PRO A 62 13.73 4.68 -4.97
N LEU A 63 13.11 5.73 -4.42
CA LEU A 63 13.53 6.34 -3.15
C LEU A 63 13.35 5.35 -1.99
N ALA A 64 12.21 4.66 -1.92
CA ALA A 64 11.94 3.64 -0.92
C ALA A 64 12.90 2.45 -1.04
N GLY A 65 13.24 2.04 -2.27
CA GLY A 65 14.26 1.01 -2.53
C GLY A 65 15.63 1.43 -2.01
N PHE A 66 16.06 2.65 -2.33
CA PHE A 66 17.30 3.20 -1.79
C PHE A 66 17.29 3.21 -0.26
N PHE A 67 16.26 3.76 0.38
CA PHE A 67 16.15 3.74 1.84
C PHE A 67 16.13 2.32 2.42
N ALA A 68 15.52 1.36 1.74
CA ALA A 68 15.49 -0.03 2.19
C ALA A 68 16.88 -0.68 2.24
N ASP A 69 17.83 -0.20 1.43
CA ASP A 69 19.21 -0.68 1.40
C ASP A 69 20.06 -0.08 2.53
N PHE A 70 19.81 1.15 2.96
CA PHE A 70 20.53 1.77 4.08
C PHE A 70 20.02 1.34 5.46
N PHE A 71 18.73 1.06 5.59
CA PHE A 71 18.11 0.75 6.87
C PHE A 71 18.01 -0.75 7.14
N ARG A 72 17.87 -1.11 8.43
CA ARG A 72 17.66 -2.50 8.84
C ARG A 72 16.32 -3.01 8.26
N ARG A 73 16.40 -4.03 7.39
CA ARG A 73 15.25 -4.68 6.71
C ARG A 73 14.00 -4.89 7.59
N LYS A 74 14.20 -5.33 8.84
CA LYS A 74 13.10 -5.51 9.81
C LYS A 74 12.29 -4.22 10.02
N TRP A 75 12.96 -3.10 10.26
CA TRP A 75 12.30 -1.83 10.54
C TRP A 75 11.73 -1.18 9.29
N THR A 76 12.41 -1.34 8.15
CA THR A 76 11.88 -0.89 6.85
C THR A 76 10.51 -1.51 6.57
N ILE A 77 10.36 -2.81 6.76
CA ILE A 77 9.08 -3.51 6.55
C ILE A 77 8.02 -3.07 7.58
N VAL A 78 8.38 -3.03 8.87
CA VAL A 78 7.42 -2.71 9.94
C VAL A 78 6.92 -1.26 9.83
N VAL A 79 7.82 -0.29 9.68
CA VAL A 79 7.45 1.12 9.55
C VAL A 79 6.72 1.37 8.24
N GLY A 80 7.18 0.80 7.14
CA GLY A 80 6.50 0.91 5.84
C GLY A 80 5.06 0.37 5.90
N MET A 81 4.86 -0.77 6.55
CA MET A 81 3.52 -1.32 6.74
C MET A 81 2.65 -0.46 7.65
N ALA A 82 3.20 0.04 8.76
CA ALA A 82 2.46 0.90 9.68
C ALA A 82 2.01 2.20 9.01
N VAL A 83 2.90 2.86 8.25
CA VAL A 83 2.57 4.07 7.47
C VAL A 83 1.52 3.76 6.42
N PHE A 84 1.67 2.64 5.69
CA PHE A 84 0.69 2.22 4.69
C PHE A 84 -0.69 1.98 5.30
N SER A 85 -0.78 1.23 6.39
CA SER A 85 -2.04 0.97 7.09
C SER A 85 -2.67 2.25 7.62
N ALA A 86 -1.88 3.16 8.21
CA ALA A 86 -2.38 4.44 8.69
C ALA A 86 -2.94 5.31 7.56
N ALA A 87 -2.25 5.36 6.40
CA ALA A 87 -2.71 6.10 5.23
C ALA A 87 -4.02 5.52 4.68
N VAL A 88 -4.12 4.19 4.55
CA VAL A 88 -5.37 3.53 4.09
C VAL A 88 -6.52 3.80 5.06
N LEU A 89 -6.29 3.71 6.38
CA LEU A 89 -7.31 4.05 7.37
C LEU A 89 -7.74 5.52 7.25
N ALA A 90 -6.78 6.45 7.10
CA ALA A 90 -7.06 7.87 6.92
C ALA A 90 -7.95 8.14 5.70
N THR A 91 -7.78 7.39 4.60
CA THR A 91 -8.65 7.55 3.41
C THR A 91 -10.10 7.14 3.62
N GLY A 92 -10.41 6.34 4.65
CA GLY A 92 -11.79 5.96 4.98
C GLY A 92 -12.53 6.96 5.87
N PHE A 93 -11.85 7.97 6.41
CA PHE A 93 -12.46 9.02 7.24
C PHE A 93 -12.86 10.28 6.44
N ALA A 94 -12.60 10.30 5.13
CA ALA A 94 -12.95 11.37 4.21
C ALA A 94 -14.15 10.94 3.35
#